data_AF-A0A832IMU1-F1
#
_entry.id   AF-A0A832IMU1-F1
#
_cell.length_a   1.000
_cell.length_b   1.000
_cell.length_c   1.000
_cell.angle_alpha   90.00
_cell.angle_beta   90.00
_cell.angle_gamma   90.00
#
_symmetry.space_group_name_H-M   'P 1'
#
loop_
_entity.id
_entity.type
_entity.pdbx_description
1 polymer ?
#
loop_
_entity_poly.entity_id
_entity_poly.type
_entity_poly.pdbx_seq_one_letter_code
_entity_poly.pdbx_strand_id
1 'polypeptide(L)'
;MSSSEIIYFQNLVRKIPVADSIISFAVEFSAKSRPKNPKAPEFVRQYVSFGAGPRASQYLILAAKANAALDNRLSPDVEDVKKMVLPVFRHRIITNFNAEADGIDSAEIARRLLEQ
;
A
#
# COMPACT_ATOMS: atom_id res chain seq x y z
N MET A 1 24.04 -15.37 -5.84
CA MET A 1 22.75 -15.29 -6.57
C MET A 1 23.01 -15.17 -8.06
N SER A 2 22.71 -16.20 -8.82
CA SER A 2 22.67 -16.19 -10.28
C SER A 2 21.39 -15.48 -10.78
N SER A 3 21.34 -15.16 -12.07
CA SER A 3 20.14 -14.64 -12.73
C SER A 3 18.95 -15.61 -12.63
N SER A 4 19.20 -16.92 -12.75
CA SER A 4 18.18 -17.95 -12.62
C SER A 4 17.60 -18.04 -11.21
N GLU A 5 18.44 -17.87 -10.18
CA GLU A 5 18.00 -17.82 -8.77
C GLU A 5 17.09 -16.60 -8.51
N ILE A 6 17.43 -15.42 -9.04
CA ILE A 6 16.59 -14.22 -8.89
C ILE A 6 15.19 -14.45 -9.48
N ILE A 7 15.11 -14.98 -10.70
CA ILE A 7 13.84 -15.27 -11.37
C ILE A 7 13.05 -16.32 -10.59
N TYR A 8 13.73 -17.35 -10.08
CA TYR A 8 13.12 -18.37 -9.23
C TYR A 8 12.44 -17.75 -8.00
N PHE A 9 13.14 -16.90 -7.24
CA PHE A 9 12.56 -16.25 -6.06
C PHE A 9 11.42 -15.29 -6.40
N GLN A 10 11.54 -14.50 -7.48
CA GLN A 10 10.45 -13.63 -7.95
C GLN A 10 9.18 -14.41 -8.27
N ASN A 11 9.31 -15.60 -8.86
CA ASN A 11 8.18 -16.49 -9.14
C ASN A 11 7.64 -17.15 -7.86
N LEU A 12 8.52 -17.52 -6.93
CA LEU A 12 8.14 -18.11 -5.65
C LEU A 12 7.30 -17.14 -4.82
N VAL A 13 7.72 -15.88 -4.69
CA VAL A 13 6.96 -14.84 -3.97
C VAL A 13 5.54 -14.70 -4.52
N ARG A 14 5.33 -14.78 -5.85
CA ARG A 14 4.00 -14.67 -6.45
C ARG A 14 3.07 -15.81 -6.07
N LYS A 15 3.62 -17.01 -5.82
CA LYS A 15 2.88 -18.23 -5.47
C LYS A 15 2.49 -18.30 -3.99
N ILE A 16 3.04 -17.45 -3.13
CA ILE A 16 2.67 -17.38 -1.71
C ILE A 16 1.15 -17.14 -1.59
N PRO A 17 0.41 -17.96 -0.84
CA PRO A 17 -1.03 -17.77 -0.62
C PRO A 17 -1.30 -16.55 0.27
N VAL A 18 -2.45 -15.91 0.07
CA VAL A 18 -2.90 -14.76 0.87
C VAL A 18 -4.39 -14.91 1.11
N ALA A 19 -4.82 -14.68 2.34
CA ALA A 19 -6.23 -14.71 2.69
C ALA A 19 -7.02 -13.57 2.01
N ASP A 20 -8.27 -13.84 1.62
CA ASP A 20 -9.14 -12.85 0.98
C ASP A 20 -9.37 -11.61 1.87
N SER A 21 -9.34 -11.78 3.19
CA SER A 21 -9.44 -10.68 4.15
C SER A 21 -8.28 -9.69 4.04
N ILE A 22 -7.06 -10.17 3.79
CA ILE A 22 -5.86 -9.34 3.62
C ILE A 22 -5.90 -8.63 2.27
N ILE A 23 -6.35 -9.31 1.21
CA ILE A 23 -6.58 -8.70 -0.11
C ILE A 23 -7.62 -7.59 0.01
N SER A 24 -8.73 -7.87 0.68
CA SER A 24 -9.81 -6.92 0.92
C SER A 24 -9.30 -5.71 1.70
N PHE A 25 -8.53 -5.93 2.77
CA PHE A 25 -7.89 -4.85 3.52
C PHE A 25 -7.01 -3.96 2.63
N ALA A 26 -6.12 -4.52 1.81
CA ALA A 26 -5.26 -3.74 0.93
C ALA A 26 -6.04 -2.93 -0.13
N VAL A 27 -7.12 -3.50 -0.65
CA VAL A 27 -8.03 -2.83 -1.60
C VAL A 27 -8.76 -1.68 -0.92
N GLU A 28 -9.37 -1.93 0.23
CA GLU A 28 -10.11 -0.92 1.00
C GLU A 28 -9.19 0.21 1.46
N PHE A 29 -8.01 -0.12 2.00
CA PHE A 29 -6.99 0.85 2.39
C PHE A 29 -6.58 1.74 1.21
N SER A 30 -6.28 1.14 0.06
CA SER A 30 -5.94 1.90 -1.16
C SER A 30 -7.10 2.78 -1.61
N ALA A 31 -8.34 2.31 -1.48
CA ALA A 31 -9.52 3.05 -1.86
C ALA A 31 -9.80 4.26 -0.95
N LYS A 32 -9.49 4.16 0.36
CA LYS A 32 -9.59 5.27 1.32
C LYS A 32 -8.68 6.45 1.00
N SER A 33 -7.59 6.23 0.26
CA SER A 33 -6.71 7.32 -0.20
C SER A 33 -7.29 8.19 -1.32
N ARG A 34 -8.47 7.84 -1.87
CA ARG A 34 -9.09 8.56 -2.98
C ARG A 34 -10.15 9.53 -2.46
N PRO A 35 -10.07 10.84 -2.77
CA PRO A 35 -10.93 11.86 -2.16
C PRO A 35 -12.42 11.67 -2.46
N LYS A 36 -12.76 11.09 -3.62
CA LYS A 36 -14.16 10.80 -4.01
C LYS A 36 -14.72 9.51 -3.41
N ASN A 37 -13.94 8.73 -2.68
CA ASN A 37 -14.45 7.52 -2.05
C ASN A 37 -15.34 7.89 -0.85
N PRO A 38 -16.55 7.33 -0.70
CA PRO A 38 -17.42 7.61 0.45
C PRO A 38 -16.76 7.33 1.80
N LYS A 39 -15.92 6.29 1.89
CA LYS A 39 -15.17 5.90 3.09
C LYS A 39 -13.84 6.65 3.27
N ALA A 40 -13.52 7.63 2.41
CA ALA A 40 -12.31 8.42 2.56
C ALA A 40 -12.39 9.29 3.84
N PRO A 41 -11.32 9.38 4.63
CA PRO A 41 -11.23 10.30 5.76
C PRO A 41 -11.30 11.76 5.30
N GLU A 42 -11.71 12.66 6.19
CA GLU A 42 -11.87 14.08 5.84
C GLU A 42 -10.58 14.72 5.34
N PHE A 43 -9.45 14.44 6.00
CA PHE A 43 -8.15 14.96 5.57
C PHE A 43 -7.77 14.50 4.15
N VAL A 44 -8.21 13.32 3.71
CA VAL A 44 -7.97 12.87 2.32
C VAL A 44 -8.79 13.72 1.36
N ARG A 45 -10.06 14.02 1.68
CA ARG A 45 -10.90 14.88 0.85
C ARG A 45 -10.34 16.30 0.78
N GLN A 46 -9.79 16.79 1.89
CA GLN A 46 -9.24 18.13 2.02
C GLN A 46 -7.90 18.31 1.31
N TYR A 47 -7.03 17.30 1.35
CA TYR A 47 -5.61 17.46 0.97
C TYR A 47 -5.18 16.66 -0.27
N VAL A 48 -6.00 15.72 -0.76
CA VAL A 48 -5.61 14.86 -1.89
C VAL A 48 -6.35 15.25 -3.17
N SER A 49 -5.61 15.55 -4.23
CA SER A 49 -6.13 15.71 -5.60
C SER A 49 -6.40 14.36 -6.26
N PHE A 50 -5.46 13.42 -6.12
CA PHE A 50 -5.54 12.10 -6.74
C PHE A 50 -4.97 11.01 -5.82
N GLY A 51 -5.80 10.03 -5.48
CA GLY A 51 -5.42 8.92 -4.61
C GLY A 51 -4.81 7.72 -5.34
N ALA A 52 -4.42 6.72 -4.57
CA ALA A 52 -3.73 5.55 -5.08
C ALA A 52 -4.64 4.65 -5.95
N GLY A 53 -4.23 4.38 -7.19
CA GLY A 53 -4.97 3.53 -8.13
C GLY A 53 -4.95 2.03 -7.79
N PRO A 54 -5.59 1.15 -8.61
CA PRO A 54 -5.67 -0.30 -8.35
C PRO A 54 -4.32 -1.01 -8.31
N ARG A 55 -3.27 -0.41 -8.90
CA ARG A 55 -1.91 -0.93 -8.79
C ARG A 55 -1.38 -0.86 -7.36
N ALA A 56 -1.82 0.10 -6.54
CA ALA A 56 -1.34 0.23 -5.17
C ALA A 56 -1.68 -1.01 -4.33
N SER A 57 -2.93 -1.49 -4.39
CA SER A 57 -3.33 -2.70 -3.67
C SER A 57 -2.61 -3.95 -4.18
N GLN A 58 -2.38 -4.07 -5.50
CA GLN A 58 -1.59 -5.17 -6.06
C GLN A 58 -0.15 -5.18 -5.53
N TYR A 59 0.50 -4.01 -5.48
CA TYR A 59 1.87 -3.89 -4.98
C TYR A 59 1.96 -4.02 -3.46
N LEU A 60 0.94 -3.60 -2.71
CA LEU A 60 0.84 -3.89 -1.28
C LEU A 60 0.85 -5.40 -1.02
N ILE A 61 0.03 -6.16 -1.74
CA ILE A 61 -0.02 -7.62 -1.58
C ILE A 61 1.28 -8.28 -2.02
N LEU A 62 1.85 -7.87 -3.15
CA LEU A 62 3.12 -8.42 -3.62
C LEU A 62 4.27 -8.15 -2.65
N ALA A 63 4.34 -6.93 -2.11
CA ALA A 63 5.34 -6.54 -1.13
C ALA A 63 5.13 -7.24 0.22
N ALA A 64 3.88 -7.39 0.67
CA ALA A 64 3.54 -8.14 1.89
C ALA A 64 3.96 -9.62 1.77
N LYS A 65 3.68 -10.26 0.62
CA LYS A 65 4.16 -11.62 0.32
C LYS A 65 5.68 -11.72 0.41
N ALA A 66 6.39 -10.77 -0.18
CA ALA A 66 7.85 -10.73 -0.13
C ALA A 66 8.35 -10.56 1.31
N ASN A 67 7.73 -9.66 2.09
CA ASN A 67 8.08 -9.44 3.49
C ASN A 67 7.90 -10.71 4.33
N ALA A 68 6.75 -11.39 4.17
CA ALA A 68 6.49 -12.65 4.86
C ALA A 68 7.50 -13.74 4.49
N ALA A 69 7.87 -13.86 3.21
CA ALA A 69 8.87 -14.84 2.78
C ALA A 69 10.25 -14.56 3.39
N LEU A 70 10.64 -13.28 3.47
CA LEU A 70 11.90 -12.86 4.12
C LEU A 70 11.89 -13.15 5.63
N ASP A 71 10.72 -13.06 6.26
CA ASP A 71 10.49 -13.42 7.66
C ASP A 71 10.29 -14.94 7.89
N ASN A 72 10.57 -15.78 6.88
CA ASN A 72 10.37 -17.24 6.92
C ASN A 72 8.93 -17.69 7.24
N ARG A 73 7.95 -16.87 6.85
CA ARG A 73 6.51 -17.16 6.98
C ARG A 73 5.91 -17.54 5.63
N LEU A 74 4.97 -18.49 5.65
CA LEU A 74 4.36 -19.07 4.44
C LEU A 74 3.17 -18.26 3.90
N SER A 75 2.71 -17.24 4.63
CA SER A 75 1.63 -16.35 4.22
C SER A 75 1.77 -15.02 4.97
N PRO A 76 1.48 -13.87 4.33
CA PRO A 76 1.50 -12.58 5.01
C PRO A 76 0.29 -12.41 5.93
N ASP A 77 0.39 -11.42 6.80
CA ASP A 77 -0.72 -10.89 7.60
C ASP A 77 -1.02 -9.41 7.24
N VAL A 78 -1.92 -8.78 7.99
CA VAL A 78 -2.27 -7.37 7.79
C VAL A 78 -1.11 -6.43 8.14
N GLU A 79 -0.26 -6.81 9.10
CA GLU A 79 0.88 -5.99 9.52
C GLU A 79 1.95 -5.92 8.42
N ASP A 80 2.13 -7.01 7.65
CA ASP A 80 2.95 -6.98 6.43
C ASP A 80 2.45 -5.96 5.41
N VAL A 81 1.14 -5.87 5.22
CA VAL A 81 0.54 -4.87 4.33
C VAL A 81 0.82 -3.46 4.84
N LYS A 82 0.60 -3.21 6.14
CA LYS A 82 0.84 -1.90 6.76
C LYS A 82 2.30 -1.45 6.64
N LYS A 83 3.26 -2.34 6.91
CA LYS A 83 4.71 -2.07 6.74
C LYS A 83 5.05 -1.61 5.33
N MET A 84 4.33 -2.11 4.32
CA MET A 84 4.57 -1.80 2.91
C MET A 84 3.81 -0.56 2.41
N VAL A 85 2.98 0.09 3.22
CA VAL A 85 2.21 1.27 2.80
C VAL A 85 3.10 2.41 2.36
N LEU A 86 4.03 2.88 3.19
CA LEU A 86 4.89 4.01 2.84
C LEU A 86 5.71 3.79 1.56
N PRO A 87 6.45 2.67 1.37
CA PRO A 87 7.19 2.46 0.14
C PRO A 87 6.29 2.33 -1.09
N VAL A 88 5.07 1.78 -0.96
CA VAL A 88 4.14 1.65 -2.09
C VAL A 88 3.43 2.98 -2.41
N PHE A 89 3.11 3.81 -1.42
CA PHE A 89 2.23 4.98 -1.57
C PHE A 89 2.94 6.29 -1.89
N ARG A 90 4.26 6.39 -1.63
CA ARG A 90 5.05 7.64 -1.74
C ARG A 90 4.83 8.42 -3.05
N HIS A 91 4.70 7.71 -4.16
CA HIS A 91 4.52 8.29 -5.50
C HIS A 91 3.15 7.97 -6.12
N ARG A 92 2.16 7.62 -5.28
CA ARG A 92 0.82 7.22 -5.72
C ARG A 92 -0.29 8.12 -5.19
N ILE A 93 0.07 9.15 -4.43
CA ILE A 93 -0.84 10.18 -3.94
C ILE A 93 -0.33 11.50 -4.48
N ILE A 94 -1.24 12.26 -5.09
CA ILE A 94 -1.01 13.63 -5.53
C ILE A 94 -1.79 14.52 -4.59
N THR A 95 -1.08 15.34 -3.82
CA THR A 95 -1.65 16.34 -2.91
C THR A 95 -2.18 17.55 -3.67
N ASN A 96 -2.90 18.44 -2.99
CA ASN A 96 -3.39 19.71 -3.56
C ASN A 96 -2.69 20.91 -2.94
N PHE A 97 -3.03 22.11 -3.40
CA PHE A 97 -2.43 23.36 -2.93
C PHE A 97 -2.60 23.60 -1.42
N ASN A 98 -3.73 23.20 -0.83
CA ASN A 98 -3.94 23.34 0.61
C ASN A 98 -2.95 22.47 1.40
N ALA A 99 -2.68 21.27 0.91
CA ALA A 99 -1.69 20.38 1.53
C ALA A 99 -0.27 20.95 1.42
N GLU A 100 0.08 21.52 0.28
CA GLU A 100 1.38 22.19 0.09
C GLU A 100 1.54 23.38 1.04
N ALA A 101 0.50 24.21 1.18
CA ALA A 101 0.49 25.34 2.12
C ALA A 101 0.67 24.89 3.59
N ASP A 102 0.09 23.75 3.95
CA ASP A 102 0.18 23.15 5.30
C ASP A 102 1.42 22.27 5.50
N GLY A 103 2.29 22.15 4.49
CA GLY A 103 3.49 21.30 4.55
C GLY A 103 3.20 19.79 4.61
N ILE A 104 2.03 19.36 4.13
CA ILE A 104 1.57 17.97 4.14
C ILE A 104 1.92 17.32 2.79
N ASP A 105 2.78 16.30 2.85
CA ASP A 105 3.19 15.52 1.68
C ASP A 105 2.45 14.17 1.56
N SER A 106 2.71 13.44 0.47
CA SER A 106 2.11 12.13 0.23
C SER A 106 2.44 11.09 1.30
N ALA A 107 3.63 11.18 1.91
CA ALA A 107 4.07 10.27 2.96
C ALA A 107 3.28 10.52 4.25
N GLU A 108 3.05 11.78 4.60
CA GLU A 108 2.23 12.17 5.74
C GLU A 108 0.78 11.73 5.58
N ILE A 109 0.17 11.89 4.40
CA ILE A 109 -1.17 11.35 4.11
C ILE A 109 -1.21 9.83 4.33
N ALA A 110 -0.18 9.11 3.87
CA ALA A 110 -0.10 7.66 4.03
C ALA A 110 0.07 7.23 5.51
N ARG A 111 0.81 8.00 6.32
CA ARG A 111 0.92 7.77 7.78
C ARG A 111 -0.42 8.00 8.49
N ARG A 112 -1.10 9.11 8.21
CA ARG A 112 -2.43 9.39 8.78
C ARG A 112 -3.49 8.35 8.38
N LEU A 113 -3.32 7.71 7.22
CA LEU A 113 -4.17 6.59 6.82
C LEU A 113 -3.91 5.31 7.64
N LEU A 114 -2.69 5.10 8.11
CA LEU A 114 -2.31 3.97 8.97
C LEU A 114 -2.76 4.12 10.43
N GLU A 115 -2.92 5.36 10.91
CA GLU A 115 -3.24 5.69 12.30
C GLU A 115 -4.75 5.73 12.63
N GLN A 116 -5.60 5.46 11.63
CA GLN A 116 -7.05 5.31 11.81
C GLN A 116 -7.44 3.92 12.30
#